data_AF-A0A1R1LT06-F1
#
_entry.id   AF-A0A1R1LT06-F1
#
_cell.length_a   1.000
_cell.length_b   1.000
_cell.length_c   1.000
_cell.angle_alpha   90.00
_cell.angle_beta   90.00
_cell.angle_gamma   90.00
#
_symmetry.space_group_name_H-M   'P 1'
#
loop_
_entity.id
_entity.type
_entity.pdbx_description
1 polymer ?
#
loop_
_entity_poly.entity_id
_entity_poly.type
_entity_poly.pdbx_seq_one_letter_code
_entity_poly.pdbx_strand_id
1 'polypeptide(L)'
;MSTIRELQQLAYEQSAAKGFHDDEPTDPREVAWLNGQRIALIHSELSEALEELRSGHAPSEIYYPKPCLPDSLVAEVGVARAEELMERNSAGKPRKPEGVPAEMADVVIRVMDFCGANGIDLEAAITEKLEYNATRSHKHGGRAF
;
A
#
# COMPACT_ATOMS: atom_id res chain seq x y z
N MET A 1 -14.24 8.16 13.85
CA MET A 1 -12.90 8.33 13.27
C MET A 1 -12.09 7.14 13.70
N SER A 2 -11.43 6.46 12.77
CA SER A 2 -10.59 5.31 13.13
C SER A 2 -9.25 5.77 13.69
N THR A 3 -8.71 5.07 14.68
CA THR A 3 -7.36 5.30 15.20
C THR A 3 -6.28 4.67 14.32
N ILE A 4 -5.01 5.01 14.52
CA ILE A 4 -3.90 4.36 13.78
C ILE A 4 -3.88 2.87 14.13
N ARG A 5 -4.14 2.53 15.39
CA ARG A 5 -4.22 1.15 15.86
C ARG A 5 -5.33 0.35 15.17
N GLU A 6 -6.51 0.95 15.00
CA GLU A 6 -7.63 0.28 14.31
C GLU A 6 -7.34 0.07 12.82
N LEU A 7 -6.72 1.06 12.15
CA LEU A 7 -6.29 0.90 10.76
C LEU A 7 -5.17 -0.14 10.61
N GLN A 8 -4.23 -0.19 11.55
CA GLN A 8 -3.18 -1.21 11.58
C GLN A 8 -3.79 -2.61 11.68
N GLN A 9 -4.73 -2.81 12.60
CA GLN A 9 -5.40 -4.09 12.78
C GLN A 9 -6.15 -4.50 11.50
N LEU A 10 -6.89 -3.56 10.89
CA LEU A 10 -7.61 -3.82 9.65
C LEU A 10 -6.68 -4.22 8.50
N ALA A 11 -5.56 -3.51 8.31
CA ALA A 11 -4.59 -3.81 7.25
C ALA A 11 -4.01 -5.22 7.42
N TYR A 12 -3.57 -5.55 8.64
CA TYR A 12 -3.04 -6.87 8.98
C TYR A 12 -4.08 -7.99 8.76
N GLU A 13 -5.31 -7.82 9.24
CA GLU A 13 -6.37 -8.82 9.08
C GLU A 13 -6.74 -9.05 7.61
N GLN A 14 -6.78 -8.00 6.78
CA GLN A 14 -7.05 -8.14 5.35
C GLN A 14 -5.92 -8.84 4.60
N SER A 15 -4.68 -8.61 5.01
CA SER A 15 -3.50 -9.31 4.49
C SER A 15 -3.53 -10.79 4.89
N ALA A 16 -3.81 -11.08 6.17
CA ALA A 16 -3.97 -12.43 6.70
C ALA A 16 -5.08 -13.21 6.00
N ALA A 17 -6.24 -12.58 5.80
CA ALA A 17 -7.37 -13.20 5.10
C ALA A 17 -7.06 -13.59 3.65
N LYS A 18 -6.01 -13.03 3.06
CA LYS A 18 -5.52 -13.38 1.71
C LYS A 18 -4.36 -14.40 1.73
N GLY A 19 -4.01 -14.92 2.91
CA GLY A 19 -3.00 -15.96 3.09
C GLY A 19 -1.55 -15.44 3.10
N PHE A 20 -1.32 -14.13 3.22
CA PHE A 20 0.03 -13.56 3.22
C PHE A 20 0.86 -13.89 4.48
N HIS A 21 0.24 -14.48 5.50
CA HIS A 21 0.85 -14.84 6.78
C HIS A 21 0.77 -16.36 7.09
N ASP A 22 0.28 -17.19 6.16
CA ASP A 22 -0.02 -18.60 6.43
C ASP A 22 1.24 -19.46 6.62
N ASP A 23 2.34 -19.13 5.92
CA ASP A 23 3.58 -19.91 5.85
C ASP A 23 4.80 -19.12 6.39
N GLU A 24 4.63 -18.31 7.43
CA GLU A 24 5.75 -17.54 7.99
C GLU A 24 6.77 -18.45 8.69
N PRO A 25 8.08 -18.24 8.43
CA PRO A 25 9.12 -19.03 9.07
C PRO A 25 9.24 -18.65 10.55
N THR A 26 9.69 -19.61 11.36
CA THR A 26 10.00 -19.36 12.78
C THR A 26 11.49 -19.24 13.06
N ASP A 27 12.36 -19.65 12.12
CA ASP A 27 13.80 -19.49 12.27
C ASP A 27 14.16 -17.99 12.23
N PRO A 28 14.94 -17.46 13.19
CA PRO A 28 15.24 -16.03 13.24
C PRO A 28 15.93 -15.46 11.99
N ARG A 29 16.73 -16.25 11.27
CA ARG A 29 17.40 -15.78 10.04
C ARG A 29 16.42 -15.68 8.89
N GLU A 30 15.51 -16.65 8.79
CA GLU A 30 14.46 -16.64 7.77
C GLU A 30 13.43 -15.53 8.04
N VAL A 31 13.08 -15.27 9.30
CA VAL A 31 12.24 -14.13 9.70
C VAL A 31 12.90 -12.80 9.29
N ALA A 32 14.20 -12.64 9.53
CA ALA A 32 14.93 -11.45 9.10
C ALA A 32 14.91 -11.27 7.57
N TRP A 33 15.04 -12.37 6.82
CA TRP A 33 14.95 -12.37 5.37
C TRP A 33 13.54 -12.00 4.87
N LEU A 34 12.49 -12.58 5.46
CA LEU A 34 11.09 -12.24 5.16
C LEU A 34 10.82 -10.76 5.41
N ASN A 35 11.26 -10.23 6.55
CA ASN A 35 11.09 -8.83 6.88
C ASN A 35 11.86 -7.91 5.91
N GLY A 36 13.03 -8.33 5.43
CA GLY A 36 13.75 -7.64 4.35
C GLY A 36 12.93 -7.55 3.05
N GLN A 37 12.25 -8.62 2.67
CA GLN A 37 11.36 -8.63 1.50
C GLN A 37 10.15 -7.71 1.71
N ARG A 38 9.53 -7.72 2.89
CA ARG A 38 8.43 -6.80 3.22
C ARG A 38 8.85 -5.33 3.12
N ILE A 39 10.04 -4.99 3.60
CA ILE A 39 10.60 -3.64 3.45
C ILE A 39 10.82 -3.30 1.98
N ALA A 40 11.33 -4.23 1.18
CA ALA A 40 11.50 -4.01 -0.27
C ALA A 40 10.16 -3.76 -0.98
N LEU A 41 9.07 -4.43 -0.57
CA LEU A 41 7.72 -4.15 -1.07
C LEU A 41 7.23 -2.74 -0.69
N ILE A 42 7.52 -2.26 0.53
CA ILE A 42 7.21 -0.86 0.89
C ILE A 42 7.95 0.11 -0.04
N HIS A 43 9.20 -0.20 -0.41
CA HIS A 43 9.95 0.60 -1.36
C HIS A 43 9.37 0.57 -2.79
N SER A 44 8.73 -0.53 -3.21
CA SER A 44 8.11 -0.58 -4.52
C SER A 44 6.91 0.38 -4.60
N GLU A 45 6.06 0.44 -3.57
CA GLU A 45 4.92 1.40 -3.56
C GLU A 45 5.42 2.86 -3.63
N LEU A 46 6.52 3.19 -2.94
CA LEU A 46 7.17 4.51 -3.08
C LEU A 46 7.70 4.77 -4.50
N SER A 47 8.15 3.73 -5.19
CA SER A 47 8.61 3.83 -6.57
C SER A 47 7.44 4.03 -7.52
N GLU A 48 6.29 3.39 -7.28
CA GLU A 48 5.05 3.64 -8.04
C GLU A 48 4.59 5.10 -7.89
N ALA A 49 4.60 5.64 -6.66
CA ALA A 49 4.34 7.06 -6.42
C ALA A 49 5.30 8.00 -7.20
N LEU A 50 6.57 7.61 -7.35
CA LEU A 50 7.55 8.36 -8.14
C LEU A 50 7.25 8.26 -9.64
N GLU A 51 6.83 7.10 -10.13
CA GLU A 51 6.47 6.91 -11.55
C GLU A 51 5.22 7.71 -11.93
N GLU A 52 4.25 7.87 -11.04
CA GLU A 52 3.10 8.77 -11.22
C GLU A 52 3.55 10.21 -11.49
N LEU A 53 4.48 10.73 -10.67
CA LEU A 53 5.06 12.07 -10.87
C LEU A 53 5.84 12.17 -12.20
N ARG A 54 6.60 11.13 -12.56
CA ARG A 54 7.36 11.07 -13.82
C ARG A 54 6.45 11.05 -15.04
N SER A 55 5.26 10.47 -14.89
CA SER A 55 4.23 10.40 -15.92
C SER A 55 3.44 11.71 -16.04
N GLY A 56 3.72 12.70 -15.19
CA GLY A 56 3.16 14.04 -15.26
C GLY A 56 1.91 14.25 -14.40
N HIS A 57 1.54 13.28 -13.57
CA HIS A 57 0.43 13.44 -12.63
C HIS A 57 0.80 14.41 -11.50
N ALA A 58 -0.19 15.17 -11.04
CA ALA A 58 0.02 16.09 -9.93
C ALA A 58 0.11 15.32 -8.60
N PRO A 59 0.89 15.78 -7.59
CA PRO A 59 1.02 15.08 -6.31
C PRO A 59 -0.30 14.85 -5.55
N SER A 60 -1.32 15.66 -5.81
CA SER A 60 -2.65 15.54 -5.19
C SER A 60 -3.71 14.92 -6.12
N GLU A 61 -3.32 14.46 -7.30
CA GLU A 61 -4.24 13.86 -8.27
C GLU A 61 -4.60 12.44 -7.86
N ILE A 62 -5.89 12.13 -7.87
CA ILE A 62 -6.43 10.78 -7.77
C ILE A 62 -7.30 10.55 -8.99
N TYR A 63 -7.09 9.44 -9.69
CA TYR A 63 -7.87 9.07 -10.85
C TYR A 63 -8.28 7.60 -10.80
N TYR A 64 -9.17 7.22 -11.73
CA TYR A 64 -9.74 5.87 -11.81
C TYR A 64 -9.64 5.41 -13.26
N PRO A 65 -8.61 4.65 -13.65
CA PRO A 65 -8.41 4.24 -15.03
C PRO A 65 -9.42 3.18 -15.43
N LYS A 66 -9.79 3.17 -16.72
CA LYS A 66 -10.65 2.11 -17.26
C LYS A 66 -9.91 0.76 -17.13
N PRO A 67 -10.57 -0.31 -16.69
CA PRO A 67 -9.94 -1.63 -16.63
C PRO A 67 -9.35 -2.00 -17.99
N CYS A 68 -8.14 -2.55 -18.00
CA CYS A 68 -7.61 -3.15 -19.22
C CYS A 68 -8.43 -4.40 -19.56
N LEU A 69 -8.75 -4.58 -20.84
CA LEU A 69 -9.43 -5.78 -21.29
C LEU A 69 -8.39 -6.90 -21.47
N PRO A 70 -8.60 -8.11 -20.91
CA PRO A 70 -7.70 -9.23 -21.16
C PRO A 70 -7.66 -9.58 -22.65
N ASP A 71 -6.47 -9.73 -23.23
CA ASP A 71 -6.30 -10.08 -24.65
C ASP A 71 -7.03 -11.36 -25.03
N SER A 72 -7.04 -12.36 -24.14
CA SER A 72 -7.77 -13.61 -24.33
C SER A 72 -9.27 -13.41 -24.44
N LEU A 73 -9.84 -12.54 -23.62
CA LEU A 73 -11.27 -12.22 -23.63
C LEU A 73 -11.63 -11.42 -24.89
N VAL A 74 -10.80 -10.44 -25.26
CA VAL A 74 -11.00 -9.66 -26.49
C VAL A 74 -10.95 -10.56 -27.73
N ALA A 75 -10.00 -11.51 -27.78
CA ALA A 75 -9.91 -12.46 -28.87
C ALA A 75 -11.13 -13.39 -28.97
N GLU A 76 -11.75 -13.74 -27.84
CA GLU A 76 -12.91 -14.62 -27.78
C GLU A 76 -14.22 -13.92 -28.18
N VAL A 77 -14.49 -12.73 -27.60
CA VAL A 77 -15.82 -12.10 -27.70
C VAL A 77 -15.82 -10.75 -28.43
N GLY A 78 -14.65 -10.25 -28.81
CA GLY A 78 -14.48 -8.91 -29.34
C GLY A 78 -14.54 -7.82 -28.26
N VAL A 79 -14.05 -6.63 -28.60
CA VAL A 79 -13.90 -5.50 -27.64
C VAL A 79 -15.22 -5.13 -26.96
N ALA A 80 -16.28 -4.87 -27.73
CA ALA A 80 -17.54 -4.37 -27.18
C ALA A 80 -18.19 -5.35 -26.18
N ARG A 81 -18.13 -6.67 -26.45
CA ARG A 81 -18.69 -7.67 -25.55
C ARG A 81 -17.78 -7.89 -24.33
N ALA A 82 -16.47 -7.78 -24.49
CA ALA A 82 -15.52 -7.85 -23.38
C ALA A 82 -15.74 -6.68 -22.40
N GLU A 83 -15.95 -5.46 -22.90
CA GLU A 83 -16.31 -4.29 -22.08
C GLU A 83 -17.59 -4.54 -21.27
N GLU A 84 -18.67 -4.98 -21.94
CA GLU A 84 -19.95 -5.26 -21.27
C GLU A 84 -19.81 -6.33 -20.17
N LEU A 85 -19.07 -7.41 -20.44
CA LEU A 85 -18.84 -8.48 -19.47
C LEU A 85 -18.01 -8.00 -18.28
N MET A 86 -16.97 -7.21 -18.50
CA MET A 86 -16.13 -6.67 -17.43
C MET A 86 -16.90 -5.67 -16.56
N GLU A 87 -17.72 -4.82 -17.17
CA GLU A 87 -18.57 -3.87 -16.44
C GLU A 87 -19.62 -4.60 -15.60
N ARG A 88 -20.27 -5.62 -16.16
CA ARG A 88 -21.19 -6.50 -15.42
C ARG A 88 -20.51 -7.22 -14.25
N ASN A 89 -19.30 -7.73 -14.43
CA ASN A 89 -18.54 -8.44 -13.38
C ASN A 89 -18.03 -7.51 -12.27
N SER A 90 -17.92 -6.22 -12.59
CA SER A 90 -17.50 -5.17 -11.66
C SER A 90 -18.69 -4.40 -11.07
N ALA A 91 -19.93 -4.75 -11.45
CA ALA A 91 -21.12 -4.09 -10.98
C ALA A 91 -21.21 -4.14 -9.44
N GLY A 92 -21.34 -2.96 -8.82
CA GLY A 92 -21.38 -2.82 -7.36
C GLY A 92 -20.03 -2.90 -6.66
N LYS A 93 -18.91 -3.06 -7.38
CA LYS A 93 -17.56 -3.02 -6.80
C LYS A 93 -16.95 -1.62 -6.97
N PRO A 94 -16.21 -1.11 -5.96
CA PRO A 94 -15.47 0.13 -6.12
C PRO A 94 -14.37 -0.04 -7.19
N ARG A 95 -14.09 1.04 -7.94
CA ARG A 95 -12.96 1.09 -8.87
C ARG A 95 -11.67 1.31 -8.09
N LYS A 96 -10.56 0.74 -8.57
CA LYS A 96 -9.23 0.97 -8.00
C LYS A 96 -8.86 2.47 -8.17
N PRO A 97 -8.56 3.20 -7.09
CA PRO A 97 -7.94 4.51 -7.20
C PRO A 97 -6.46 4.37 -7.61
N GLU A 98 -5.97 5.30 -8.41
CA GLU A 98 -4.56 5.43 -8.81
C GLU A 98 -4.11 6.89 -8.67
N GLY A 99 -2.80 7.11 -8.76
CA GLY A 99 -2.14 8.40 -8.52
C GLY A 99 -1.34 8.42 -7.22
N VAL A 100 -0.51 9.46 -7.05
CA VAL A 100 0.41 9.62 -5.91
C VAL A 100 -0.26 9.40 -4.54
N PRO A 101 -1.47 9.93 -4.26
CA PRO A 101 -2.12 9.70 -2.97
C PRO A 101 -2.54 8.23 -2.74
N ALA A 102 -2.89 7.49 -3.79
CA ALA A 102 -3.22 6.07 -3.69
C ALA A 102 -1.96 5.26 -3.34
N GLU A 103 -0.86 5.51 -4.04
CA GLU A 103 0.42 4.84 -3.78
C GLU A 103 0.98 5.18 -2.39
N MET A 104 0.83 6.42 -1.92
CA MET A 104 1.18 6.80 -0.55
C MET A 104 0.29 6.10 0.50
N ALA A 105 -0.98 5.82 0.18
CA ALA A 105 -1.84 5.03 1.04
C ALA A 105 -1.36 3.57 1.09
N ASP A 106 -0.96 3.00 -0.05
CA ASP A 106 -0.40 1.65 -0.12
C ASP A 106 0.90 1.52 0.68
N VAL A 107 1.79 2.52 0.64
CA VAL A 107 2.96 2.59 1.55
C VAL A 107 2.54 2.48 3.02
N VAL A 108 1.56 3.28 3.45
CA VAL A 108 1.09 3.28 4.84
C VAL A 108 0.46 1.93 5.22
N ILE A 109 -0.34 1.34 4.33
CA ILE A 109 -0.97 0.03 4.53
C ILE A 109 0.09 -1.06 4.67
N ARG A 110 1.14 -1.06 3.83
CA ARG A 110 2.25 -2.02 3.93
C ARG A 110 3.04 -1.87 5.23
N VAL A 111 3.27 -0.64 5.69
CA VAL A 111 3.91 -0.38 6.99
C VAL A 111 3.03 -0.89 8.13
N MET A 112 1.72 -0.64 8.06
CA MET A 112 0.76 -1.13 9.04
C MET A 112 0.72 -2.67 9.10
N ASP A 113 0.65 -3.35 7.96
CA ASP A 113 0.72 -4.80 7.86
C ASP A 113 2.03 -5.35 8.44
N PHE A 114 3.18 -4.76 8.05
CA PHE A 114 4.49 -5.11 8.59
C PHE A 114 4.53 -4.98 10.12
N CYS A 115 3.99 -3.89 10.67
CA CYS A 115 3.90 -3.69 12.11
C CYS A 115 2.98 -4.71 12.78
N GLY A 116 1.82 -5.01 12.20
CA GLY A 116 0.89 -6.03 12.69
C GLY A 116 1.54 -7.41 12.76
N ALA A 117 2.19 -7.84 11.67
CA ALA A 117 2.88 -9.13 11.59
C ALA A 117 4.04 -9.26 12.60
N ASN A 118 4.69 -8.15 12.97
CA ASN A 118 5.79 -8.14 13.93
C ASN A 118 5.36 -7.74 15.36
N GLY A 119 4.06 -7.60 15.63
CA GLY A 119 3.54 -7.22 16.96
C GLY A 119 3.96 -5.82 17.41
N ILE A 120 4.24 -4.91 16.47
CA ILE A 120 4.65 -3.52 16.75
C ILE A 120 3.39 -2.67 16.91
N ASP A 121 3.30 -1.92 18.01
CA ASP A 121 2.28 -0.89 18.22
C ASP A 121 2.70 0.40 17.51
N LEU A 122 2.24 0.58 16.26
CA LEU A 122 2.66 1.71 15.43
C LEU A 122 2.18 3.06 15.98
N GLU A 123 1.00 3.11 16.57
CA GLU A 123 0.44 4.32 17.17
C GLU A 123 1.27 4.80 18.37
N ALA A 124 1.65 3.88 19.26
CA ALA A 124 2.54 4.17 20.37
C ALA A 124 3.92 4.65 19.87
N ALA A 125 4.50 3.94 18.89
CA ALA A 125 5.80 4.29 18.32
C ALA A 125 5.81 5.67 17.64
N ILE A 126 4.73 6.02 16.91
CA ILE A 126 4.57 7.35 16.32
C ILE A 126 4.45 8.42 17.40
N THR A 127 3.63 8.18 18.42
CA THR A 127 3.40 9.14 19.52
C THR A 127 4.71 9.45 20.24
N GLU A 128 5.42 8.41 20.69
CA GLU A 128 6.74 8.54 21.34
C GLU A 128 7.73 9.27 20.43
N LYS A 129 7.73 8.96 19.13
CA LYS A 129 8.64 9.59 18.18
C LYS A 129 8.34 11.07 17.95
N LEU A 130 7.07 11.45 17.91
CA LEU A 130 6.64 12.85 17.76
C LEU A 130 6.99 13.67 19.00
N GLU A 131 6.76 13.12 20.19
CA GLU A 131 7.17 13.74 21.46
C GLU A 131 8.68 14.01 21.50
N TYR A 132 9.49 13.00 21.14
CA TYR A 132 10.94 13.16 21.02
C TYR A 132 11.34 14.16 19.91
N ASN A 133 10.68 14.14 18.76
CA ASN A 133 10.98 15.09 17.69
C ASN A 133 10.67 16.54 18.08
N ALA A 134 9.67 16.77 18.93
CA ALA A 134 9.35 18.10 19.47
C ALA A 134 10.46 18.66 20.37
N THR A 135 11.31 17.81 20.95
CA THR A 135 12.47 18.26 21.75
C THR A 135 13.67 18.66 20.88
N ARG A 136 13.64 18.42 19.55
CA ARG A 136 14.76 18.73 18.66
C ARG A 136 14.82 20.23 18.34
N SER A 137 16.04 20.75 18.22
CA SER A 137 16.25 22.11 17.71
C SER A 137 15.78 22.24 16.26
N HIS A 138 15.37 23.45 15.88
CA HIS A 138 14.91 23.76 14.54
C HIS A 138 15.96 23.38 13.48
N LYS A 139 15.57 22.55 12.50
CA LYS A 139 16.44 22.00 11.44
C LYS A 139 17.68 21.25 11.95
N HIS A 140 17.53 20.47 13.02
CA HIS A 140 18.59 19.60 13.52
C HIS A 140 19.16 18.70 12.40
N GLY A 141 20.44 18.88 12.07
CA GLY A 141 21.17 18.09 11.08
C GLY A 141 21.21 18.65 9.65
N GLY A 142 20.70 19.87 9.40
CA GLY A 142 21.00 20.64 8.18
C GLY A 142 20.54 20.03 6.85
N ARG A 143 19.74 18.95 6.85
CA ARG A 143 19.22 18.35 5.62
C ARG A 143 18.13 19.24 5.03
N ALA A 144 18.47 19.92 3.94
CA ALA A 144 17.51 20.48 3.00
C ALA A 144 17.12 19.35 2.06
N PHE A 145 15.85 18.94 2.10
CA PHE A 145 15.27 18.08 1.07
C PHE A 145 14.98 18.95 -0.15
#